data_AF-A0A966Q9A7-F1
#
_entry.id   AF-A0A966Q9A7-F1
#
_cell.length_a   1.000
_cell.length_b   1.000
_cell.length_c   1.000
_cell.angle_alpha   90.00
_cell.angle_beta   90.00
_cell.angle_gamma   90.00
#
_symmetry.space_group_name_H-M   'P 1'
#
loop_
_entity.id
_entity.type
_entity.pdbx_description
1 polymer ?
#
loop_
_entity_poly.entity_id
_entity_poly.type
_entity_poly.pdbx_seq_one_letter_code
_entity_poly.pdbx_strand_id
1 'polypeptide(L)' 'IEANYKIEGDLRREIASDIRRKVDIQCYQGIRHRKGLPVRGQRTHTNARTRKGPRVAIAGKKKETK' A
#
# COMPACT_ATOMS: atom_id res chain seq x y z
N ILE A 1 22.73 19.29 -13.33
CA ILE A 1 21.36 18.96 -12.88
C ILE A 1 21.39 18.05 -11.65
N GLU A 2 22.33 17.11 -11.57
CA GLU A 2 22.44 16.12 -10.48
C GLU A 2 22.75 16.71 -9.09
N ALA A 3 23.41 17.87 -8.99
CA ALA A 3 23.80 18.44 -7.70
C ALA A 3 22.66 19.10 -6.89
N ASN A 4 21.53 19.46 -7.52
CA ASN A 4 20.45 20.23 -6.87
C ASN A 4 19.16 19.45 -6.63
N TYR A 5 19.06 18.22 -7.15
CA TYR A 5 17.86 17.41 -7.01
C TYR A 5 18.19 16.09 -6.34
N LYS A 6 17.36 15.72 -5.36
CA LYS A 6 17.43 14.38 -4.77
C LYS A 6 16.92 13.38 -5.80
N ILE A 7 17.81 12.53 -6.30
CA ILE A 7 17.52 11.55 -7.34
C ILE A 7 17.53 10.14 -6.73
N GLU A 8 16.76 9.25 -7.36
CA GLU A 8 16.75 7.79 -7.15
C GLU A 8 16.90 7.31 -5.70
N GLY A 9 18.14 7.03 -5.27
CA GLY A 9 18.45 6.40 -3.99
C GLY A 9 18.05 7.27 -2.80
N ASP A 10 18.42 8.55 -2.82
CA ASP A 10 18.15 9.45 -1.70
C ASP A 10 16.67 9.80 -1.62
N LEU A 11 16.01 10.00 -2.77
CA LEU A 11 14.57 10.22 -2.82
C LEU A 11 13.78 8.99 -2.33
N ARG A 12 14.19 7.77 -2.68
CA ARG A 12 13.57 6.53 -2.18
C ARG A 12 13.73 6.37 -0.67
N ARG A 13 14.91 6.71 -0.12
CA ARG A 13 15.17 6.67 1.32
C ARG A 13 14.31 7.66 2.08
N GLU A 14 14.20 8.89 1.58
CA GLU A 14 13.36 9.94 2.18
C GLU A 14 11.88 9.52 2.22
N ILE A 15 11.34 9.06 1.08
CA ILE A 15 9.95 8.57 1.00
C ILE A 15 9.72 7.38 1.96
N ALA A 16 10.66 6.45 2.04
CA ALA A 16 10.55 5.31 2.95
C ALA A 16 10.55 5.78 4.42
N SER A 17 11.40 6.76 4.77
CA SER A 17 11.45 7.37 6.09
C SER A 17 10.12 8.04 6.45
N ASP A 18 9.53 8.78 5.53
CA ASP A 18 8.24 9.42 5.73
C ASP A 18 7.09 8.41 5.94
N ILE A 19 7.10 7.30 5.19
CA ILE A 19 6.10 6.25 5.36
C ILE A 19 6.26 5.58 6.73
N ARG A 20 7.49 5.26 7.15
CA ARG A 20 7.76 4.69 8.48
C ARG A 20 7.29 5.62 9.60
N ARG A 21 7.66 6.90 9.52
CA ARG A 21 7.20 7.93 10.47
C ARG A 21 5.68 7.96 10.62
N LYS A 22 4.92 7.88 9.51
CA LYS A 22 3.45 7.83 9.56
C LYS A 22 2.92 6.56 10.21
N VAL A 23 3.57 5.41 9.99
CA VAL A 23 3.20 4.14 10.61
C VAL A 23 3.45 4.18 12.11
N ASP A 24 4.59 4.72 12.55
CA ASP A 24 4.98 4.79 13.96
C ASP A 24 4.07 5.73 14.76
N ILE A 25 3.69 6.88 14.16
CA ILE A 25 2.70 7.81 14.74
C ILE A 25 1.30 7.18 14.85
N GLN A 26 1.02 6.12 14.09
CA GLN A 26 -0.30 5.47 14.01
C GLN A 26 -1.44 6.36 13.51
N CYS A 27 -1.12 7.38 12.70
CA CYS A 27 -2.15 8.18 12.05
C CYS A 27 -2.97 7.33 11.06
N TYR A 28 -4.14 7.82 10.63
CA TYR A 28 -4.99 7.09 9.67
C TYR A 28 -4.20 6.65 8.44
N GLN A 29 -3.37 7.53 7.87
CA GLN A 29 -2.54 7.20 6.72
C GLN A 29 -1.56 6.05 7.01
N GLY A 30 -0.89 6.07 8.16
CA GLY A 30 0.02 5.02 8.60
C GLY A 30 -0.66 3.66 8.74
N ILE A 31 -1.84 3.62 9.38
CA ILE A 31 -2.62 2.38 9.52
C ILE A 31 -2.99 1.82 8.14
N ARG A 32 -3.33 2.68 7.16
CA ARG A 32 -3.66 2.27 5.79
C ARG A 32 -2.43 1.77 5.03
N HIS A 33 -1.28 2.43 5.20
CA HIS A 33 0.01 1.97 4.67
C HIS A 33 0.38 0.58 5.21
N ARG A 34 0.26 0.37 6.52
CA ARG A 34 0.51 -0.92 7.18
C ARG A 34 -0.44 -2.03 6.70
N LYS A 35 -1.72 -1.71 6.49
CA LYS A 35 -2.74 -2.66 6.02
C LYS A 35 -2.73 -2.90 4.51
N GLY A 36 -1.83 -2.28 3.74
CA GLY A 36 -1.83 -2.40 2.28
C GLY A 36 -3.12 -1.88 1.63
N LEU A 37 -3.68 -0.80 2.18
CA LEU A 37 -4.90 -0.17 1.67
C LEU A 37 -4.61 1.22 1.09
N PRO A 38 -5.41 1.69 0.12
CA PRO A 38 -5.29 3.04 -0.38
C PRO A 38 -5.50 4.10 0.73
N VAL A 39 -4.73 5.18 0.61
CA VAL A 39 -4.52 6.18 1.67
C VAL A 39 -5.31 7.48 1.43
N ARG A 40 -5.65 7.78 0.17
CA ARG A 40 -6.31 9.05 -0.24
C ARG A 40 -7.84 8.99 -0.24
N GLY A 41 -8.45 8.23 0.68
CA GLY A 41 -9.92 8.16 0.80
C GLY A 41 -10.65 7.34 -0.29
N GLN A 42 -9.93 6.61 -1.12
CA GLN A 42 -10.52 5.78 -2.18
C GLN A 42 -11.34 4.62 -1.59
N ARG A 43 -12.49 4.30 -2.22
CA ARG A 43 -13.35 3.19 -1.81
C ARG A 43 -12.65 1.85 -2.01
N THR A 44 -12.61 1.02 -0.97
CA THR A 44 -11.86 -0.27 -0.99
C THR A 44 -12.72 -1.52 -1.17
N HIS A 45 -14.03 -1.36 -1.34
CA HIS A 45 -14.97 -2.46 -1.49
C HIS A 45 -14.80 -3.19 -2.83
N THR A 46 -14.66 -2.45 -3.94
CA THR A 46 -14.57 -3.00 -5.30
C THR A 46 -13.13 -2.93 -5.85
N ASN A 47 -12.69 -1.74 -6.26
CA ASN A 47 -11.48 -1.55 -7.07
C ASN A 47 -10.34 -0.93 -6.24
N ALA A 48 -9.51 -1.78 -5.63
CA ALA A 48 -8.32 -1.36 -4.87
C ALA A 48 -7.08 -2.24 -5.12
N ARG A 49 -7.02 -2.88 -6.31
CA ARG A 49 -6.06 -3.96 -6.61
C ARG A 49 -4.62 -3.49 -6.75
N THR A 50 -4.38 -2.28 -7.25
CA THR A 50 -3.03 -1.70 -7.32
C THR A 50 -2.33 -1.66 -5.96
N ARG A 51 -3.09 -1.50 -4.87
CA ARG A 51 -2.53 -1.46 -3.51
C ARG A 51 -2.72 -2.77 -2.74
N LYS A 52 -3.87 -3.45 -2.88
CA LYS A 52 -4.16 -4.74 -2.21
C LYS A 52 -3.41 -5.93 -2.82
N GLY A 53 -2.88 -5.78 -4.03
CA GLY A 53 -2.33 -6.86 -4.83
C GLY A 53 -3.41 -7.65 -5.60
N PRO A 54 -2.97 -8.65 -6.39
CA PRO A 54 -3.84 -9.54 -7.16
C PRO A 54 -4.90 -10.21 -6.28
N ARG A 55 -6.03 -10.61 -6.88
CA ARG A 55 -7.07 -11.32 -6.14
C ARG A 55 -6.52 -12.70 -5.77
N VAL A 56 -6.28 -12.92 -4.48
CA VAL A 56 -6.04 -14.27 -3.96
C VAL A 56 -7.31 -15.07 -4.21
N ALA A 57 -7.26 -15.96 -5.20
CA ALA A 57 -8.32 -16.93 -5.41
C ALA A 57 -8.34 -17.86 -4.21
N ILE A 58 -9.51 -18.05 -3.60
CA ILE A 58 -9.68 -19.11 -2.60
C ILE A 58 -9.78 -20.40 -3.39
N ALA A 59 -8.65 -21.03 -3.69
CA ALA A 59 -8.65 -22.39 -4.23
C ALA A 59 -9.44 -23.27 -3.24
N GLY A 60 -10.53 -23.88 -3.70
CA GLY A 60 -11.27 -24.90 -2.93
C GLY A 60 -12.63 -24.53 -2.31
N LYS A 61 -13.20 -23.33 -2.53
CA LYS A 61 -14.58 -23.03 -2.03
C LYS A 61 -15.67 -23.18 -3.10
N LYS A 62 -15.86 -24.42 -3.57
CA LYS A 62 -17.16 -25.01 -3.89
C LYS A 62 -16.94 -26.51 -4.15
N LYS A 63 -17.34 -27.39 -3.22
CA LYS A 63 -17.68 -28.76 -3.60
C LYS A 63 -19.06 -28.66 -4.24
N GLU A 64 -19.16 -29.00 -5.51
CA GLU A 64 -20.46 -29.24 -6.14
C GLU A 64 -21.05 -30.48 -5.47
N THR A 65 -22.12 -30.30 -4.69
CA THR A 65 -23.01 -31.41 -4.34
C THR A 65 -23.72 -31.81 -5.62
N LYS A 66 -23.40 -33.02 -6.11
CA LYS A 66 -24.30 -33.77 -6.99
C LYS A 66 -25.59 -34.07 -6.25
#